data_AF-A0A852K0E6-F1
#
_entry.id   AF-A0A852K0E6-F1
#
_cell.length_a   1.000
_cell.length_b   1.000
_cell.length_c   1.000
_cell.angle_alpha   90.00
_cell.angle_beta   90.00
_cell.angle_gamma   90.00
#
_symmetry.space_group_name_H-M   'P 1'
#
loop_
_entity.id
_entity.type
_entity.pdbx_description
1 polymer ?
#
loop_
_entity_poly.entity_id
_entity_poly.type
_entity_poly.pdbx_seq_one_letter_code
_entity_poly.pdbx_strand_id
1 'polypeptide(L)'
;QTAMQQLTHLLSEDLRKEIYALWEEYENQSTAEAKFVKQLDQCEMILQAFEYEELEKTPGRLQDFFDSTAGKFVHPEILQLVSLIYLERKKRIAATSHPHS
;
A
#
# COMPACT_ATOMS: atom_id res chain seq x y z
N GLN A 1 8.93 17.49 8.25
CA GLN A 1 10.17 17.79 7.48
C GLN A 1 11.45 17.58 8.28
N THR A 2 11.52 17.99 9.56
CA THR A 2 12.77 17.93 10.36
C THR A 2 13.34 16.52 10.56
N ALA A 3 12.50 15.47 10.62
CA ALA A 3 12.96 14.09 10.84
C ALA A 3 13.87 13.57 9.71
N MET A 4 13.47 13.72 8.44
CA MET A 4 14.28 13.27 7.31
C MET A 4 15.57 14.09 7.14
N GLN A 5 15.54 15.38 7.51
CA GLN A 5 16.76 16.18 7.56
C GLN A 5 17.73 15.62 8.61
N GLN A 6 17.26 15.32 9.81
CA GLN A 6 18.08 14.72 10.88
C GLN A 6 18.64 13.34 10.50
N LEU A 7 17.83 12.47 9.88
CA LEU A 7 18.27 11.14 9.45
C LEU A 7 19.35 11.22 8.36
N THR A 8 19.16 12.09 7.38
CA THR A 8 20.11 12.24 6.26
C THR A 8 21.40 12.98 6.65
N HIS A 9 21.43 13.69 7.79
CA HIS A 9 22.65 14.29 8.33
C HIS A 9 23.75 13.26 8.67
N LEU A 10 23.38 11.99 8.88
CA LEU A 10 24.33 10.90 9.15
C LEU A 10 25.08 10.42 7.90
N LEU A 11 24.68 10.87 6.72
CA LEU A 11 25.22 10.45 5.42
C LEU A 11 26.25 11.44 4.89
N SER A 12 27.06 11.00 3.92
CA SER A 12 27.92 11.88 3.13
C SER A 12 27.08 12.94 2.40
N GLU A 13 27.68 14.08 2.06
CA GLU A 13 26.97 15.21 1.45
C GLU A 13 26.20 14.83 0.18
N ASP A 14 26.79 14.01 -0.69
CA ASP A 14 26.15 13.59 -1.94
C ASP A 14 24.94 12.68 -1.67
N LEU A 15 25.11 11.67 -0.80
CA LEU A 15 24.02 10.74 -0.42
C LEU A 15 22.90 11.46 0.34
N ARG A 16 23.24 12.43 1.19
CA ARG A 16 22.26 13.25 1.91
C ARG A 16 21.35 13.98 0.92
N LYS A 17 21.94 14.64 -0.08
CA LYS A 17 21.20 15.39 -1.10
C LYS A 17 20.30 14.46 -1.91
N GLU A 18 20.84 13.33 -2.35
CA GLU A 18 20.09 12.35 -3.14
C GLU A 18 18.88 11.79 -2.38
N ILE A 19 19.10 11.24 -1.17
CA ILE A 19 18.02 10.62 -0.39
C ILE A 19 16.97 11.66 0.05
N TYR A 20 17.40 12.87 0.41
CA TYR A 20 16.45 13.92 0.76
C TYR A 20 15.60 14.35 -0.45
N ALA A 21 16.20 14.48 -1.62
CA ALA A 21 15.47 14.80 -2.86
C ALA A 21 14.49 13.68 -3.25
N LEU A 22 14.89 12.41 -3.16
CA LEU A 22 13.99 11.27 -3.42
C LEU A 22 12.81 11.24 -2.46
N TRP A 23 13.04 11.51 -1.18
CA TRP A 23 11.96 11.61 -0.19
C TRP A 23 11.00 12.75 -0.52
N GLU A 24 11.53 13.93 -0.85
CA GLU A 24 10.72 15.10 -1.22
C GLU A 24 9.90 14.84 -2.50
N GLU A 25 10.49 14.17 -3.49
CA GLU A 25 9.82 13.75 -4.72
C GLU A 25 8.63 12.83 -4.44
N TYR A 26 8.84 11.83 -3.57
CA TYR A 26 7.81 10.88 -3.17
C TYR A 26 6.66 11.56 -2.41
N GLU A 27 6.99 12.35 -1.38
CA GLU A 27 5.99 13.05 -0.55
C GLU A 27 5.15 14.04 -1.36
N ASN A 28 5.78 14.79 -2.26
CA ASN A 28 5.08 15.75 -3.12
C ASN A 28 4.39 15.08 -4.31
N GLN A 29 4.61 13.78 -4.53
CA GLN A 29 4.12 13.05 -5.70
C GLN A 29 4.41 13.78 -7.02
N SER A 30 5.60 14.36 -7.15
CA SER A 30 5.90 15.33 -8.22
C SER A 30 6.20 14.67 -9.57
N THR A 31 6.58 13.39 -9.58
CA THR A 31 6.95 12.63 -10.78
C THR A 31 5.96 11.50 -11.08
N ALA A 32 6.09 10.88 -12.26
CA ALA A 32 5.29 9.70 -12.60
C ALA A 32 5.68 8.51 -11.72
N GLU A 33 6.97 8.38 -11.46
CA GLU A 33 7.60 7.37 -10.59
C GLU A 33 7.07 7.50 -9.16
N ALA A 34 7.10 8.70 -8.56
CA ALA A 34 6.56 8.92 -7.21
C ALA A 34 5.06 8.58 -7.11
N LYS A 35 4.26 8.93 -8.12
CA LYS A 35 2.83 8.58 -8.18
C LYS A 35 2.60 7.09 -8.34
N PHE A 36 3.46 6.41 -9.10
CA PHE A 36 3.41 4.97 -9.27
C PHE A 36 3.79 4.25 -7.97
N VAL A 37 4.91 4.63 -7.35
CA VAL A 37 5.36 4.07 -6.06
C VAL A 37 4.32 4.31 -4.97
N LYS A 38 3.64 5.47 -4.94
CA LYS A 38 2.59 5.72 -3.95
C LYS A 38 1.39 4.77 -4.08
N GLN A 39 1.04 4.40 -5.31
CA GLN A 39 0.01 3.41 -5.55
C GLN A 39 0.49 2.00 -5.21
N LEU A 40 1.76 1.67 -5.45
CA LEU A 40 2.34 0.39 -5.01
C LEU A 40 2.32 0.26 -3.48
N ASP A 41 2.71 1.30 -2.75
CA ASP A 41 2.66 1.39 -1.27
C ASP A 41 1.24 1.06 -0.75
N GLN A 42 0.21 1.63 -1.36
CA GLN A 42 -1.18 1.35 -0.98
C GLN A 42 -1.66 -0.04 -1.38
N CYS A 43 -1.19 -0.56 -2.52
CA CYS A 43 -1.51 -1.91 -2.97
C CYS A 43 -0.89 -2.96 -2.02
N GLU A 44 0.35 -2.71 -1.58
CA GLU A 44 1.07 -3.55 -0.63
C GLU A 44 0.34 -3.56 0.74
N MET A 45 -0.08 -2.39 1.22
CA MET A 45 -0.85 -2.26 2.46
C MET A 45 -2.14 -3.12 2.47
N ILE A 46 -2.92 -3.12 1.40
CA ILE A 46 -4.15 -3.94 1.33
C ILE A 46 -3.86 -5.42 1.11
N LEU A 47 -2.73 -5.76 0.48
CA LEU A 47 -2.27 -7.14 0.35
C LEU A 47 -1.93 -7.70 1.73
N GLN A 48 -1.14 -6.98 2.52
CA GLN A 48 -0.83 -7.36 3.91
C GLN A 48 -2.11 -7.48 4.75
N ALA A 49 -3.05 -6.53 4.64
CA ALA A 49 -4.32 -6.60 5.36
C ALA A 49 -5.09 -7.89 5.01
N PHE A 50 -5.11 -8.29 3.74
CA PHE A 50 -5.69 -9.57 3.34
C PHE A 50 -4.94 -10.78 3.93
N GLU A 51 -3.61 -10.78 3.90
CA GLU A 51 -2.80 -11.87 4.47
C GLU A 51 -3.02 -12.03 5.98
N TYR A 52 -3.12 -10.93 6.72
CA TYR A 52 -3.44 -10.96 8.14
C TYR A 52 -4.84 -11.52 8.43
N GLU A 53 -5.85 -11.15 7.63
CA GLU A 53 -7.19 -11.72 7.75
C GLU A 53 -7.19 -13.25 7.56
N GLU A 54 -6.41 -13.76 6.59
CA GLU A 54 -6.27 -15.20 6.35
C GLU A 54 -5.51 -15.91 7.48
N LEU A 55 -4.38 -15.35 7.93
CA LEU A 55 -3.55 -15.93 8.99
C LEU A 55 -4.30 -16.02 10.32
N GLU A 56 -5.08 -15.00 10.66
CA GLU A 56 -5.84 -14.93 11.90
C GLU A 56 -7.23 -15.57 11.78
N LYS A 57 -7.61 -16.05 10.58
CA LYS A 57 -8.95 -16.59 10.28
C LYS A 57 -10.07 -15.61 10.65
N THR A 58 -9.86 -14.34 10.33
CA THR A 58 -10.84 -13.27 10.52
C THR A 58 -11.17 -12.56 9.20
N PRO A 59 -11.74 -13.25 8.19
CA PRO A 59 -12.02 -12.63 6.89
C PRO A 59 -12.92 -11.41 7.04
N GLY A 60 -12.55 -10.30 6.41
CA GLY A 60 -13.32 -9.06 6.46
C GLY A 60 -12.97 -8.13 7.62
N ARG A 61 -12.20 -8.57 8.62
CA ARG A 61 -11.92 -7.78 9.84
C ARG A 61 -11.19 -6.47 9.58
N LEU A 62 -10.31 -6.42 8.59
CA LEU A 62 -9.44 -5.28 8.28
C LEU A 62 -10.00 -4.42 7.12
N GLN A 63 -11.33 -4.34 7.01
CA GLN A 63 -12.03 -3.60 5.95
C GLN A 63 -11.59 -2.12 5.86
N ASP A 64 -11.31 -1.47 6.98
CA ASP A 64 -10.90 -0.05 7.02
C ASP A 64 -9.66 0.21 6.15
N PHE A 65 -8.73 -0.75 6.04
CA PHE A 65 -7.57 -0.63 5.17
C PHE A 65 -7.97 -0.58 3.69
N PHE A 66 -8.92 -1.42 3.29
CA PHE A 66 -9.45 -1.43 1.92
C PHE A 66 -10.20 -0.13 1.60
N ASP A 67 -11.09 0.29 2.50
CA ASP A 67 -11.89 1.51 2.33
C ASP A 67 -10.99 2.75 2.23
N SER A 68 -9.88 2.78 2.97
CA SER A 68 -8.90 3.86 2.91
C SER A 68 -8.23 4.02 1.54
N THR A 69 -8.29 3.01 0.67
CA THR A 69 -7.68 3.02 -0.69
C THR A 69 -8.68 3.29 -1.81
N ALA A 70 -9.96 3.48 -1.50
CA ALA A 70 -11.00 3.72 -2.49
C ALA A 70 -10.67 4.92 -3.40
N GLY A 71 -10.65 4.69 -4.71
CA GLY A 71 -10.39 5.73 -5.71
C GLY A 71 -8.93 6.19 -5.82
N LYS A 72 -7.98 5.56 -5.11
CA LYS A 72 -6.56 5.97 -5.15
C LYS A 72 -5.72 5.27 -6.22
N PHE A 73 -6.21 4.16 -6.76
CA PHE A 73 -5.54 3.42 -7.83
C PHE A 73 -6.01 3.89 -9.20
N VAL A 74 -5.05 4.24 -10.06
CA VAL A 74 -5.27 4.72 -11.43
C VAL A 74 -4.39 4.01 -12.45
N HIS A 75 -3.22 3.51 -12.05
CA HIS A 75 -2.28 2.86 -12.95
C HIS A 75 -2.84 1.49 -13.41
N PRO A 76 -2.86 1.19 -14.73
CA PRO A 76 -3.52 -0.02 -15.25
C PRO A 76 -3.04 -1.33 -14.62
N GLU A 77 -1.72 -1.49 -14.46
CA GLU A 77 -1.14 -2.72 -13.89
C GLU A 77 -1.46 -2.88 -12.40
N ILE A 78 -1.51 -1.75 -11.66
CA ILE A 78 -1.85 -1.77 -10.23
C ILE A 78 -3.33 -2.08 -10.07
N LEU A 79 -4.19 -1.50 -10.90
CA LEU A 79 -5.63 -1.81 -10.93
C LEU A 79 -5.88 -3.30 -11.18
N GLN A 80 -5.11 -3.92 -12.07
CA GLN A 80 -5.20 -5.36 -12.31
C GLN A 80 -4.85 -6.17 -11.06
N LEU A 81 -3.74 -5.85 -10.40
CA LEU A 81 -3.32 -6.52 -9.17
C LEU A 81 -4.33 -6.34 -8.03
N VAL A 82 -4.76 -5.10 -7.79
CA VAL A 82 -5.76 -4.75 -6.78
C VAL A 82 -7.07 -5.50 -7.03
N SER A 83 -7.51 -5.60 -8.29
CA SER A 83 -8.73 -6.35 -8.64
C SER A 83 -8.63 -7.83 -8.27
N LEU A 84 -7.46 -8.45 -8.45
CA LEU A 84 -7.22 -9.85 -8.05
C LEU A 84 -7.27 -10.01 -6.53
N ILE A 85 -6.68 -9.07 -5.77
CA ILE A 85 -6.74 -9.06 -4.30
C ILE A 85 -8.19 -8.97 -3.83
N TYR A 86 -8.97 -8.01 -4.36
CA TYR A 86 -10.39 -7.86 -4.01
C TYR A 86 -11.22 -9.10 -4.37
N LEU A 87 -10.94 -9.73 -5.51
CA LEU A 87 -11.63 -10.94 -5.93
C LEU A 87 -11.37 -12.09 -4.96
N GLU A 88 -10.11 -12.35 -4.63
CA GLU A 88 -9.76 -13.46 -3.75
C GLU A 88 -10.26 -13.22 -2.33
N ARG A 89 -10.09 -12.01 -1.78
CA ARG A 89 -10.63 -11.64 -0.46
C ARG A 89 -12.14 -11.84 -0.38
N LYS A 90 -12.90 -11.43 -1.40
CA LYS A 90 -14.36 -11.64 -1.45
C LYS A 90 -14.73 -13.12 -1.38
N LYS A 91 -13.99 -14.01 -2.07
CA LYS A 91 -14.23 -15.45 -1.98
C LYS A 91 -14.01 -15.97 -0.56
N ARG A 92 -12.96 -15.50 0.13
CA ARG A 92 -12.66 -15.92 1.50
C ARG A 92 -13.73 -15.49 2.50
N ILE A 93 -14.22 -14.26 2.38
CA ILE A 93 -15.35 -13.76 3.18
C ILE A 93 -16.64 -14.55 2.89
N ALA A 94 -16.89 -14.90 1.63
CA ALA A 94 -18.05 -15.70 1.26
C ALA A 94 -17.98 -17.15 1.80
N ALA A 95 -16.78 -17.73 1.83
CA ALA A 95 -16.56 -19.08 2.34
C ALA A 95 -16.79 -19.18 3.86
N THR A 96 -16.45 -18.14 4.63
CA THR A 96 -16.71 -18.11 6.09
C THR A 96 -18.16 -17.78 6.47
N SER A 97 -18.93 -17.19 5.55
CA SER A 97 -20.36 -16.91 5.77
C SER A 97 -21.28 -18.10 5.45
N HIS A 98 -20.73 -19.22 4.96
CA HIS A 98 -21.43 -20.50 4.82
C HIS A 98 -20.91 -21.59 5.78
N PRO A 99 -20.93 -21.41 7.12
CA PRO A 99 -20.71 -22.52 8.02
C PRO A 99 -22.01 -23.33 8.16
N HIS A 100 -22.00 -24.55 7.60
CA HIS A 100 -22.98 -25.63 7.77
C HIS A 100 -24.29 -25.53 6.98
N SER A 101 -24.35 -26.31 5.89
CA SER A 101 -25.44 -27.26 5.67
C SER A 101 -24.95 -28.65 6.04
#